data_AF-A0A1G7X5L4-F1
#
_entry.id   AF-A0A1G7X5L4-F1
#
_cell.length_a   1.000
_cell.length_b   1.000
_cell.length_c   1.000
_cell.angle_alpha   90.00
_cell.angle_beta   90.00
_cell.angle_gamma   90.00
#
_symmetry.space_group_name_H-M   'P 1'
#
loop_
_entity.id
_entity.type
_entity.pdbx_description
1 polymer ?
#
loop_
_entity_poly.entity_id
_entity_poly.type
_entity_poly.pdbx_seq_one_letter_code
_entity_poly.pdbx_strand_id
1 'polypeptide(L)'
;MPLAENNLLFGFAPRLTAEQREYVDAIFDYQLVMVNAKAGTGKTTLAVACAKLFKQPLTYIFNPVQESAMGFRPGTQSEKESIYHQPLIDALLEINENPAQCVYNEEALVNEAIRRKVSMKRVMDSIWCYPKTPLFLRGTNLKDMTIIIDECQNFTVQELRKIFTRVHDSCKVICIGHSGQIDIPAAKSGFVPYMEHFRSQPYCKILTLSKNFRGELANWADSFQG
;
A
#
# COMPACT_ATOMS: atom_id res chain seq x y z
N MET A 1 19.70 -22.02 -1.57
CA MET A 1 20.28 -21.11 -2.58
C MET A 1 20.67 -19.85 -1.84
N PRO A 2 21.97 -19.51 -1.71
CA PRO A 2 22.36 -18.26 -1.05
C PRO A 2 21.83 -17.11 -1.91
N LEU A 3 21.24 -16.09 -1.28
CA LEU A 3 20.87 -14.86 -1.96
C LEU A 3 22.16 -14.29 -2.57
N ALA A 4 22.20 -14.17 -3.90
CA ALA A 4 23.33 -13.59 -4.59
C ALA A 4 23.63 -12.21 -3.98
N GLU A 5 24.89 -11.96 -3.63
CA GLU A 5 25.40 -10.82 -2.86
C GLU A 5 25.22 -9.42 -3.52
N ASN A 6 24.30 -9.27 -4.47
CA ASN A 6 23.99 -7.98 -5.13
C ASN A 6 22.49 -7.69 -5.30
N ASN A 7 21.60 -8.30 -4.49
CA ASN A 7 20.14 -8.06 -4.61
C ASN A 7 19.44 -7.69 -3.29
N LEU A 8 20.10 -6.92 -2.43
CA LEU A 8 19.48 -6.35 -1.22
C LEU A 8 18.29 -5.46 -1.61
N LEU A 9 17.13 -5.71 -1.01
CA LEU A 9 15.86 -5.03 -1.29
C LEU A 9 15.58 -4.92 -2.80
N PHE A 10 15.68 -6.02 -3.53
CA PHE A 10 15.41 -6.08 -4.99
C PHE A 10 16.28 -5.11 -5.82
N GLY A 11 17.49 -4.79 -5.34
CA GLY A 11 18.41 -3.87 -6.00
C GLY A 11 18.16 -2.40 -5.69
N PHE A 12 17.17 -2.07 -4.87
CA PHE A 12 16.92 -0.68 -4.44
C PHE A 12 17.93 -0.17 -3.43
N ALA A 13 18.43 -1.05 -2.53
CA ALA A 13 19.29 -0.67 -1.41
C ALA A 13 20.44 0.32 -1.74
N PRO A 14 21.24 0.13 -2.81
CA PRO A 14 22.33 1.06 -3.13
C PRO A 14 21.87 2.43 -3.66
N ARG A 15 20.61 2.56 -4.09
CA ARG A 15 20.06 3.78 -4.70
C ARG A 15 19.15 4.58 -3.76
N LEU A 16 18.86 4.04 -2.58
CA LEU A 16 18.00 4.73 -1.59
C LEU A 16 18.64 6.04 -1.14
N THR A 17 17.83 7.09 -1.04
CA THR A 17 18.21 8.28 -0.28
C THR A 17 18.22 8.03 1.22
N ALA A 18 18.75 8.98 1.99
CA ALA A 18 18.72 8.90 3.46
C ALA A 18 17.29 8.76 3.99
N GLU A 19 16.33 9.56 3.49
CA GLU A 19 14.92 9.48 3.91
C GLU A 19 14.29 8.12 3.56
N GLN A 20 14.57 7.59 2.35
CA GLN A 20 14.06 6.29 1.94
C GLN A 20 14.68 5.15 2.75
N ARG A 21 15.96 5.26 3.12
CA ARG A 21 16.62 4.30 3.99
C ARG A 21 16.00 4.31 5.38
N GLU A 22 15.80 5.49 5.98
CA GLU A 22 15.11 5.60 7.28
C GLU A 22 13.69 5.03 7.22
N TYR A 23 12.98 5.23 6.10
CA TYR A 23 11.66 4.65 5.88
C TYR A 23 11.68 3.12 5.82
N VAL A 24 12.61 2.54 5.07
CA VAL A 24 12.78 1.08 5.01
C VAL A 24 13.13 0.53 6.39
N ASP A 25 14.12 1.12 7.07
CA ASP A 25 14.55 0.68 8.41
C ASP A 25 13.38 0.75 9.40
N ALA A 26 12.61 1.85 9.38
CA ALA A 26 11.42 1.99 10.21
C ALA A 26 10.36 0.91 9.94
N ILE A 27 10.17 0.50 8.68
CA ILE A 27 9.25 -0.60 8.34
C ILE A 27 9.70 -1.90 8.98
N PHE A 28 11.00 -2.17 9.09
CA PHE A 28 11.48 -3.36 9.80
C PHE A 28 11.33 -3.23 11.32
N ASP A 29 11.67 -2.07 11.88
CA ASP A 29 11.83 -1.89 13.33
C ASP A 29 10.52 -1.60 14.09
N TYR A 30 9.54 -0.96 13.46
CA TYR A 30 8.32 -0.50 14.13
C TYR A 30 7.08 -1.25 13.64
N GLN A 31 6.14 -1.54 14.55
CA GLN A 31 4.89 -2.21 14.19
C GLN A 31 4.02 -1.34 13.26
N LEU A 32 3.96 -0.04 13.53
CA LEU A 32 3.23 0.94 12.73
C LEU A 32 4.18 1.99 12.17
N VAL A 33 4.19 2.16 10.85
CA VAL A 33 4.88 3.25 10.17
C VAL A 33 3.86 4.14 9.48
N MET A 34 3.90 5.45 9.75
CA MET A 34 3.09 6.43 9.04
C MET A 34 4.00 7.41 8.30
N VAL A 35 3.87 7.49 6.98
CA VAL A 35 4.75 8.32 6.15
C VAL A 35 3.95 9.38 5.39
N ASN A 36 4.30 10.65 5.62
CA ASN A 36 3.82 11.78 4.83
C ASN A 36 4.78 12.01 3.67
N ALA A 37 4.40 11.59 2.47
CA ALA A 37 5.31 11.45 1.36
C ALA A 37 4.81 12.17 0.11
N LYS A 38 5.68 12.97 -0.51
CA LYS A 38 5.41 13.57 -1.83
C LYS A 38 5.18 12.49 -2.90
N ALA A 39 4.45 12.85 -3.95
CA ALA A 39 4.29 11.98 -5.10
C ALA A 39 5.66 11.66 -5.74
N GLY A 40 5.84 10.42 -6.24
CA GLY A 40 7.08 10.03 -6.90
C GLY A 40 8.28 9.80 -5.98
N THR A 41 8.07 9.60 -4.68
CA THR A 41 9.10 9.28 -3.68
C THR A 41 9.44 7.78 -3.57
N GLY A 42 8.76 6.90 -4.31
CA GLY A 42 8.93 5.44 -4.24
C GLY A 42 8.27 4.78 -3.02
N LYS A 43 7.41 5.51 -2.30
CA LYS A 43 6.76 5.10 -1.04
C LYS A 43 6.04 3.74 -1.10
N THR A 44 5.26 3.50 -2.15
CA THR A 44 4.46 2.27 -2.33
C THR A 44 5.37 1.10 -2.71
N THR A 45 6.29 1.29 -3.66
CA THR A 45 7.28 0.26 -4.06
C THR A 45 8.10 -0.23 -2.88
N LEU A 46 8.67 0.68 -2.08
CA LEU A 46 9.50 0.30 -0.93
C LEU A 46 8.68 -0.45 0.13
N ALA A 47 7.43 -0.04 0.37
CA ALA A 47 6.54 -0.74 1.29
C ALA A 47 6.22 -2.17 0.80
N VAL A 48 5.89 -2.33 -0.49
CA VAL A 48 5.59 -3.63 -1.10
C VAL A 48 6.82 -4.54 -1.13
N ALA A 49 8.00 -3.98 -1.43
CA ALA A 49 9.28 -4.68 -1.34
C ALA A 49 9.52 -5.23 0.07
N CYS A 50 9.33 -4.40 1.10
CA CYS A 50 9.46 -4.84 2.49
C CYS A 50 8.41 -5.91 2.84
N ALA A 51 7.15 -5.73 2.39
CA ALA A 51 6.08 -6.70 2.60
C ALA A 51 6.43 -8.09 2.06
N LYS A 52 7.01 -8.16 0.86
CA LYS A 52 7.49 -9.42 0.27
C LYS A 52 8.56 -10.09 1.14
N LEU A 53 9.48 -9.31 1.72
CA LEU A 53 10.56 -9.82 2.56
C LEU A 53 10.06 -10.37 3.91
N PHE A 54 8.93 -9.87 4.43
CA PHE A 54 8.32 -10.41 5.64
C PHE A 54 7.71 -11.82 5.46
N LYS A 55 7.52 -12.30 4.22
CA LYS A 55 6.97 -13.63 3.90
C LYS A 55 5.61 -13.91 4.56
N GLN A 56 4.82 -12.85 4.76
CA GLN A 56 3.44 -12.92 5.23
C GLN A 56 2.52 -12.32 4.16
N PRO A 57 1.21 -12.67 4.17
CA PRO A 57 0.25 -12.04 3.29
C PRO A 57 0.27 -10.51 3.42
N LEU A 58 0.17 -9.82 2.29
CA LEU A 58 -0.04 -8.39 2.21
C LEU A 58 -1.53 -8.12 1.98
N THR A 59 -2.18 -7.45 2.92
CA THR A 59 -3.48 -6.80 2.68
C THR A 59 -3.24 -5.36 2.26
N TYR A 60 -3.57 -5.03 1.02
CA TYR A 60 -3.41 -3.70 0.45
C TYR A 60 -4.76 -2.96 0.48
N ILE A 61 -4.89 -1.95 1.33
CA ILE A 61 -6.13 -1.23 1.55
C ILE A 61 -6.10 0.08 0.76
N PHE A 62 -7.12 0.30 -0.07
CA PHE A 62 -7.30 1.49 -0.88
C PHE A 62 -8.73 2.05 -0.72
N ASN A 63 -8.92 3.35 -0.97
CA ASN A 63 -10.24 3.98 -0.91
C ASN A 63 -10.67 4.50 -2.30
N PRO A 64 -11.77 4.00 -2.90
CA PRO A 64 -12.24 4.42 -4.22
C PRO A 64 -13.01 5.76 -4.20
N VAL A 65 -12.46 6.78 -3.53
CA VAL A 65 -13.13 8.05 -3.18
C VAL A 65 -13.75 8.80 -4.37
N GLN A 66 -13.20 8.64 -5.58
CA GLN A 66 -13.52 9.52 -6.72
C GLN A 66 -14.82 9.19 -7.48
N GLU A 67 -15.47 8.04 -7.28
CA GLU A 67 -16.61 7.66 -8.14
C GLU A 67 -17.98 8.16 -7.68
N SER A 68 -18.16 8.69 -6.47
CA SER A 68 -19.46 9.27 -6.07
C SER A 68 -19.91 10.47 -6.92
N ALA A 69 -18.99 11.10 -7.68
CA ALA A 69 -19.27 12.24 -8.55
C ALA A 69 -19.17 11.95 -10.05
N MET A 70 -18.56 10.83 -10.46
CA MET A 70 -18.31 10.51 -11.86
C MET A 70 -19.22 9.35 -12.25
N GLY A 71 -20.16 9.61 -13.16
CA GLY A 71 -21.19 8.65 -13.57
C GLY A 71 -20.65 7.27 -13.98
N PHE A 72 -21.57 6.31 -14.01
CA PHE A 72 -21.35 4.89 -14.32
C PHE A 72 -20.33 4.68 -15.44
N ARG A 73 -19.14 4.20 -15.10
CA ARG A 73 -18.18 3.72 -16.11
C ARG A 73 -18.64 2.34 -16.62
N PRO A 74 -18.66 2.06 -17.93
CA PRO A 74 -18.91 0.73 -18.45
C PRO A 74 -17.76 -0.22 -18.10
N GLY A 75 -18.05 -1.48 -17.77
CA GLY A 75 -17.06 -2.49 -17.37
C GLY A 75 -17.53 -3.37 -16.22
N THR A 76 -16.86 -4.49 -16.00
CA THR A 76 -17.08 -5.38 -14.84
C THR A 76 -16.66 -4.70 -13.53
N GLN A 77 -17.17 -5.17 -12.39
CA GLN A 77 -16.78 -4.64 -11.08
C GLN A 77 -15.25 -4.76 -10.85
N SER A 78 -14.65 -5.87 -11.29
CA SER A 78 -13.21 -6.11 -11.20
C SER A 78 -12.39 -5.11 -12.02
N GLU A 79 -12.82 -4.80 -13.25
CA GLU A 79 -12.15 -3.80 -14.09
C GLU A 79 -12.18 -2.40 -13.46
N LYS A 80 -13.30 -2.03 -12.82
CA LYS A 80 -13.41 -0.76 -12.09
C LYS A 80 -12.50 -0.73 -10.87
N GLU A 81 -12.46 -1.82 -10.11
CA GLU A 81 -11.65 -1.93 -8.89
C GLU A 81 -10.14 -1.96 -9.17
N SER A 82 -9.74 -2.49 -10.33
CA SER A 82 -8.34 -2.57 -10.77
C SER A 82 -7.62 -1.22 -10.80
N ILE A 83 -8.35 -0.16 -11.17
CA ILE A 83 -7.81 1.20 -11.28
C ILE A 83 -7.26 1.69 -9.93
N TYR A 84 -7.93 1.35 -8.83
CA TYR A 84 -7.57 1.89 -7.51
C TYR A 84 -6.39 1.20 -6.85
N HIS A 85 -6.00 0.02 -7.34
CA HIS A 85 -4.80 -0.68 -6.89
C HIS A 85 -3.72 -0.77 -7.97
N GLN A 86 -3.79 0.09 -9.00
CA GLN A 86 -2.72 0.27 -9.97
C GLN A 86 -1.36 0.58 -9.31
N PRO A 87 -1.25 1.41 -8.24
CA PRO A 87 0.04 1.63 -7.57
C PRO A 87 0.64 0.35 -6.98
N LEU A 88 -0.19 -0.61 -6.54
CA LEU A 88 0.27 -1.93 -6.11
C LEU A 88 0.81 -2.74 -7.29
N ILE A 89 0.11 -2.72 -8.43
CA ILE A 89 0.51 -3.43 -9.66
C ILE A 89 1.89 -2.92 -10.12
N ASP A 90 2.07 -1.59 -10.16
CA ASP A 90 3.33 -0.96 -10.57
C ASP A 90 4.46 -1.33 -9.60
N ALA A 91 4.21 -1.24 -8.29
CA ALA A 91 5.15 -1.64 -7.26
C ALA A 91 5.60 -3.11 -7.36
N LEU A 92 4.67 -4.02 -7.69
CA LEU A 92 4.97 -5.44 -7.89
C LEU A 92 5.85 -5.67 -9.12
N LEU A 93 5.56 -4.99 -10.23
CA LEU A 93 6.39 -5.06 -11.44
C LEU A 93 7.80 -4.54 -11.17
N GLU A 94 7.94 -3.45 -10.40
CA GLU A 94 9.24 -2.89 -10.02
C GLU A 94 10.10 -3.86 -9.18
N ILE A 95 9.48 -4.74 -8.37
CA ILE A 95 10.20 -5.80 -7.64
C ILE A 95 10.32 -7.11 -8.41
N ASN A 96 10.03 -7.11 -9.72
CA ASN A 96 10.04 -8.27 -10.62
C ASN A 96 9.03 -9.39 -10.24
N GLU A 97 7.92 -9.04 -9.59
CA GLU A 97 6.80 -9.95 -9.38
C GLU A 97 5.80 -9.82 -10.53
N ASN A 98 5.11 -10.92 -10.86
CA ASN A 98 4.03 -10.91 -11.84
C ASN A 98 2.69 -10.67 -11.12
N PRO A 99 2.04 -9.51 -11.27
CA PRO A 99 0.80 -9.21 -10.55
C PRO A 99 -0.32 -10.22 -10.79
N ALA A 100 -0.42 -10.78 -12.00
CA ALA A 100 -1.42 -11.79 -12.36
C ALA A 100 -1.25 -13.13 -11.62
N GLN A 101 -0.11 -13.35 -10.95
CA GLN A 101 0.20 -14.58 -10.22
C GLN A 101 0.24 -14.39 -8.71
N CYS A 102 0.38 -13.16 -8.22
CA CYS A 102 0.55 -12.88 -6.80
C CYS A 102 -0.56 -12.02 -6.18
N VAL A 103 -1.36 -11.33 -6.99
CA VAL A 103 -2.50 -10.52 -6.55
C VAL A 103 -3.78 -11.34 -6.62
N TYR A 104 -4.52 -11.36 -5.53
CA TYR A 104 -5.83 -11.99 -5.47
C TYR A 104 -6.82 -11.28 -6.39
N ASN A 105 -7.36 -12.03 -7.34
CA ASN A 105 -8.50 -11.64 -8.17
C ASN A 105 -9.32 -12.90 -8.46
N GLU A 106 -10.54 -12.96 -7.93
CA GLU A 106 -11.35 -14.19 -7.98
C GLU A 106 -11.57 -14.71 -9.41
N GLU A 107 -11.94 -13.83 -10.34
CA GLU A 107 -12.18 -14.20 -11.74
C GLU A 107 -10.89 -14.70 -12.43
N ALA A 108 -9.79 -13.97 -12.25
CA ALA A 108 -8.50 -14.34 -12.83
C ALA A 108 -7.99 -15.68 -12.28
N LEU A 109 -8.19 -15.94 -10.98
CA LEU A 109 -7.79 -17.19 -10.33
C LEU A 109 -8.55 -18.40 -10.89
N VAL A 110 -9.87 -18.26 -11.08
CA VAL A 110 -10.71 -19.32 -11.68
C VAL A 110 -10.25 -19.61 -13.10
N ASN A 111 -10.08 -18.56 -13.91
CA ASN A 111 -9.60 -18.69 -15.29
C ASN A 111 -8.22 -19.34 -15.35
N GLU A 112 -7.31 -18.99 -14.44
CA GLU A 112 -5.97 -19.54 -14.40
C GLU A 112 -5.92 -21.01 -13.97
N ALA A 113 -6.74 -21.39 -12.98
CA ALA A 113 -6.88 -22.77 -12.54
C ALA A 113 -7.37 -23.68 -13.69
N ILE A 114 -8.38 -23.21 -14.43
CA ILE A 114 -8.93 -23.90 -15.60
C ILE A 114 -7.87 -23.99 -16.71
N ARG A 115 -7.23 -22.87 -17.07
CA ARG A 115 -6.23 -22.80 -18.14
C ARG A 115 -5.03 -23.71 -17.89
N ARG A 116 -4.51 -23.71 -16.66
CA ARG A 116 -3.36 -24.54 -16.26
C ARG A 116 -3.75 -25.98 -15.93
N LYS A 117 -5.04 -26.31 -15.84
CA LYS A 117 -5.58 -27.60 -15.38
C LYS A 117 -5.02 -28.01 -14.02
N VAL A 118 -4.99 -27.08 -13.07
CA VAL A 118 -4.51 -27.31 -11.69
C VAL A 118 -5.61 -26.99 -10.68
N SER A 119 -5.48 -27.50 -9.45
CA SER A 119 -6.42 -27.19 -8.38
C SER A 119 -6.34 -25.72 -7.97
N MET A 120 -7.45 -25.17 -7.49
CA MET A 120 -7.50 -23.80 -6.96
C MET A 120 -6.45 -23.57 -5.87
N LYS A 121 -6.26 -24.57 -4.99
CA LYS A 121 -5.22 -24.55 -3.94
C LYS A 121 -3.83 -24.22 -4.52
N ARG A 122 -3.45 -24.86 -5.64
CA ARG A 122 -2.14 -24.66 -6.25
C ARG A 122 -1.96 -23.27 -6.86
N VAL A 123 -3.03 -22.65 -7.34
CA VAL A 123 -2.99 -21.25 -7.80
C VAL A 123 -2.88 -20.32 -6.59
N MET A 124 -3.65 -20.58 -5.55
CA MET A 124 -3.66 -19.80 -4.31
C MET A 124 -2.31 -19.80 -3.57
N ASP A 125 -1.51 -20.86 -3.67
CA ASP A 125 -0.17 -20.92 -3.05
C ASP A 125 0.79 -19.82 -3.54
N SER A 126 0.54 -19.24 -4.73
CA SER A 126 1.34 -18.13 -5.27
C SER A 126 0.81 -16.75 -4.89
N ILE A 127 -0.41 -16.68 -4.35
CA ILE A 127 -1.07 -15.44 -4.00
C ILE A 127 -0.61 -15.00 -2.62
N TRP A 128 -0.12 -13.77 -2.56
CA TRP A 128 0.31 -13.16 -1.31
C TRP A 128 -0.18 -11.71 -1.16
N CYS A 129 -0.74 -11.09 -2.20
CA CYS A 129 -1.29 -9.74 -2.17
C CYS A 129 -2.82 -9.78 -2.25
N TYR A 130 -3.50 -9.10 -1.34
CA TYR A 130 -4.97 -9.04 -1.24
C TYR A 130 -5.43 -7.58 -1.22
N PRO A 131 -5.76 -7.01 -2.38
CA PRO A 131 -6.37 -5.68 -2.46
C PRO A 131 -7.75 -5.68 -1.81
N LYS A 132 -8.04 -4.72 -0.92
CA LYS A 132 -9.33 -4.62 -0.22
C LYS A 132 -9.76 -3.17 -0.04
N THR A 133 -11.06 -2.92 -0.13
CA THR A 133 -11.63 -1.66 0.36
C THR A 133 -12.00 -1.77 1.84
N PRO A 134 -12.10 -0.65 2.58
CA PRO A 134 -12.51 -0.65 3.99
C PRO A 134 -13.87 -1.30 4.26
N LEU A 135 -14.76 -1.34 3.26
CA LEU A 135 -16.09 -1.94 3.37
C LEU A 135 -16.01 -3.44 3.63
N PHE A 136 -15.02 -4.12 3.06
CA PHE A 136 -14.84 -5.58 3.18
C PHE A 136 -14.03 -6.00 4.42
N LEU A 137 -13.61 -5.05 5.26
CA LEU A 137 -12.91 -5.35 6.51
C LEU A 137 -13.88 -5.57 7.68
N ARG A 138 -15.17 -5.25 7.53
CA ARG A 138 -16.17 -5.45 8.57
C ARG A 138 -16.32 -6.93 8.91
N GLY A 139 -16.18 -7.27 10.19
CA GLY A 139 -16.28 -8.66 10.68
C GLY A 139 -15.01 -9.49 10.47
N THR A 140 -13.92 -8.89 9.99
CA THR A 140 -12.62 -9.56 9.87
C THR A 140 -11.70 -9.16 11.03
N ASN A 141 -10.86 -10.11 11.47
CA ASN A 141 -9.72 -9.84 12.34
C ASN A 141 -8.46 -9.95 11.49
N LEU A 142 -7.61 -8.92 11.49
CA LEU A 142 -6.38 -8.90 10.72
C LEU A 142 -5.24 -9.37 11.63
N LYS A 143 -4.63 -10.51 11.29
CA LYS A 143 -3.60 -11.18 12.09
C LYS A 143 -2.55 -11.79 11.17
N ASP A 144 -1.28 -11.76 11.60
CA ASP A 144 -0.14 -12.42 10.95
C ASP A 144 0.02 -12.00 9.48
N MET A 145 -0.09 -10.68 9.22
CA MET A 145 -0.03 -10.09 7.89
C MET A 145 0.64 -8.72 7.88
N THR A 146 1.11 -8.31 6.70
CA THR A 146 1.45 -6.92 6.42
C THR A 146 0.21 -6.21 5.91
N ILE A 147 -0.03 -4.99 6.37
CA ILE A 147 -1.13 -4.14 5.98
C ILE A 147 -0.52 -2.86 5.42
N ILE A 148 -0.79 -2.57 4.16
CA ILE A 148 -0.48 -1.27 3.55
C ILE A 148 -1.80 -0.54 3.38
N ILE A 149 -1.91 0.67 3.93
CA ILE A 149 -3.03 1.57 3.69
C ILE A 149 -2.47 2.69 2.82
N ASP A 150 -2.79 2.68 1.52
CA ASP A 150 -2.29 3.70 0.59
C ASP A 150 -3.30 4.84 0.44
N GLU A 151 -2.81 6.02 0.08
CA GLU A 151 -3.58 7.26 -0.02
C GLU A 151 -4.40 7.55 1.27
N CYS A 152 -3.78 7.35 2.45
CA CYS A 152 -4.42 7.50 3.76
C CYS A 152 -5.12 8.85 3.96
N GLN A 153 -4.65 9.91 3.30
CA GLN A 153 -5.28 11.23 3.38
C GLN A 153 -6.71 11.24 2.81
N ASN A 154 -7.05 10.27 1.97
CA ASN A 154 -8.36 10.08 1.38
C ASN A 154 -9.29 9.19 2.23
N PHE A 155 -8.90 8.84 3.45
CA PHE A 155 -9.74 8.11 4.40
C PHE A 155 -10.26 9.06 5.46
N THR A 156 -11.55 8.94 5.78
CA THR A 156 -12.13 9.64 6.92
C THR A 156 -11.60 9.08 8.24
N VAL A 157 -11.69 9.86 9.32
CA VAL A 157 -11.39 9.38 10.69
C VAL A 157 -12.14 8.08 11.01
N GLN A 158 -13.40 7.96 10.58
CA GLN A 158 -14.21 6.76 10.85
C GLN A 158 -13.77 5.54 10.04
N GLU A 159 -13.31 5.73 8.80
CA GLU A 159 -12.78 4.63 7.98
C GLU A 159 -11.45 4.12 8.51
N LEU A 160 -10.51 5.01 8.83
CA LEU A 160 -9.24 4.61 9.47
C LEU A 160 -9.50 3.93 10.82
N ARG A 161 -10.44 4.44 11.63
CA ARG A 161 -10.84 3.77 12.88
C ARG A 161 -11.30 2.34 12.65
N LYS A 162 -12.12 2.10 11.62
CA LYS A 162 -12.57 0.74 11.27
C LYS A 162 -11.40 -0.18 10.92
N ILE A 163 -10.31 0.34 10.38
CA ILE A 163 -9.13 -0.47 10.06
C ILE A 163 -8.33 -0.73 11.34
N PHE A 164 -7.89 0.34 12.02
CA PHE A 164 -6.97 0.24 13.16
C PHE A 164 -7.52 -0.61 14.32
N THR A 165 -8.83 -0.58 14.59
CA THR A 165 -9.42 -1.37 15.69
C THR A 165 -9.52 -2.88 15.41
N ARG A 166 -9.07 -3.34 14.23
CA ARG A 166 -9.06 -4.76 13.82
C ARG A 166 -7.66 -5.35 13.66
N VAL A 167 -6.63 -4.53 13.82
CA VAL A 167 -5.23 -4.94 13.67
C VAL A 167 -4.77 -5.62 14.95
N HIS A 168 -4.34 -6.88 14.83
CA HIS A 168 -3.67 -7.60 15.91
C HIS A 168 -2.18 -7.23 16.00
N ASP A 169 -1.57 -7.42 17.16
CA ASP A 169 -0.17 -7.05 17.43
C ASP A 169 0.87 -7.75 16.55
N SER A 170 0.48 -8.88 15.95
CA SER A 170 1.33 -9.64 15.02
C SER A 170 1.37 -9.05 13.61
N CYS A 171 0.57 -8.02 13.31
CA CYS A 171 0.58 -7.37 12.01
C CYS A 171 1.67 -6.29 11.92
N LYS A 172 2.21 -6.12 10.71
CA LYS A 172 2.98 -4.93 10.32
C LYS A 172 2.03 -3.96 9.61
N VAL A 173 1.99 -2.69 10.02
CA VAL A 173 1.11 -1.68 9.40
C VAL A 173 1.93 -0.54 8.82
N ILE A 174 1.67 -0.22 7.56
CA ILE A 174 2.32 0.86 6.82
C ILE A 174 1.22 1.78 6.27
N CYS A 175 1.12 2.98 6.82
CA CYS A 175 0.21 4.01 6.38
C CYS A 175 0.96 5.01 5.49
N ILE A 176 0.52 5.10 4.24
CA ILE A 176 1.14 5.94 3.22
C ILE A 176 0.14 7.03 2.86
N GLY A 177 0.58 8.30 2.84
CA GLY A 177 -0.28 9.39 2.37
C GLY A 177 0.48 10.70 2.15
N HIS A 178 -0.23 11.70 1.66
CA HIS A 178 0.28 13.06 1.45
C HIS A 178 -0.70 14.08 2.03
N SER A 179 -0.32 14.81 3.09
CA SER A 179 -1.22 15.74 3.78
C SER A 179 -1.72 16.92 2.92
N GLY A 180 -0.95 17.32 1.90
CA GLY A 180 -1.34 18.30 0.88
C GLY A 180 -2.12 17.79 -0.34
N GLN A 181 -2.43 16.48 -0.48
CA GLN A 181 -3.15 15.93 -1.66
C GLN A 181 -4.44 15.23 -1.22
N ILE A 182 -5.35 15.98 -0.59
CA ILE A 182 -6.59 15.45 -0.02
C ILE A 182 -7.74 15.60 -1.03
N ASP A 183 -8.35 14.48 -1.44
CA ASP A 183 -9.49 14.43 -2.38
C ASP A 183 -10.87 14.44 -1.69
N ILE A 184 -10.90 14.28 -0.36
CA ILE A 184 -12.11 14.39 0.47
C ILE A 184 -12.18 15.78 1.15
N PRO A 185 -13.34 16.18 1.72
CA PRO A 185 -13.38 17.39 2.55
C PRO A 185 -12.30 17.32 3.63
N ALA A 186 -11.36 18.27 3.63
CA ALA A 186 -10.13 18.20 4.44
C ALA A 186 -10.40 17.96 5.93
N ALA A 187 -11.44 18.59 6.48
CA ALA A 187 -11.87 18.41 7.88
C ALA A 187 -12.31 16.99 8.24
N LYS A 188 -12.61 16.14 7.24
CA LYS A 188 -12.99 14.73 7.45
C LYS A 188 -11.78 13.79 7.39
N SER A 189 -10.66 14.21 6.78
CA SER A 189 -9.48 13.37 6.62
C SER A 189 -8.94 12.92 7.97
N GLY A 190 -8.68 11.62 8.11
CA GLY A 190 -8.14 11.04 9.33
C GLY A 190 -6.62 10.92 9.36
N PHE A 191 -5.92 11.18 8.25
CA PHE A 191 -4.50 10.91 8.15
C PHE A 191 -3.65 11.71 9.15
N VAL A 192 -3.71 13.04 9.09
CA VAL A 192 -2.99 13.91 10.03
C VAL A 192 -3.45 13.72 11.48
N PRO A 193 -4.77 13.65 11.78
CA PRO A 193 -5.23 13.33 13.13
C PRO A 193 -4.67 12.03 13.71
N TYR A 194 -4.60 10.95 12.92
CA TYR A 194 -4.05 9.67 13.39
C TYR A 194 -2.53 9.70 13.53
N MET A 195 -1.81 10.42 12.65
CA MET A 195 -0.39 10.65 12.86
C MET A 195 -0.14 11.31 14.22
N GLU A 196 -0.89 12.37 14.55
CA GLU A 196 -0.74 13.02 15.86
C GLU A 196 -1.11 12.09 17.02
N HIS A 197 -2.21 11.33 16.86
CA HIS A 197 -2.66 10.40 17.89
C HIS A 197 -1.65 9.29 18.21
N PHE A 198 -0.93 8.78 17.20
CA PHE A 198 0.07 7.73 17.37
C PHE A 198 1.49 8.24 17.68
N ARG A 199 1.74 9.56 17.63
CA ARG A 199 3.09 10.15 17.74
C ARG A 199 3.87 9.70 18.98
N SER A 200 3.19 9.52 20.12
CA SER A 200 3.83 9.14 21.39
C SER A 200 3.94 7.63 21.61
N GLN A 201 3.44 6.80 20.70
CA GLN A 201 3.42 5.36 20.88
C GLN A 201 4.79 4.74 20.54
N PRO A 202 5.38 3.90 21.41
CA PRO A 202 6.72 3.35 21.21
C PRO A 202 6.82 2.41 20.00
N TYR A 203 5.69 1.85 19.57
CA TYR A 203 5.58 0.96 18.41
C TYR A 203 5.27 1.69 17.10
N CYS A 204 5.15 3.03 17.13
CA CYS A 204 4.87 3.86 15.96
C CYS A 204 6.08 4.73 15.58
N LYS A 205 6.38 4.77 14.28
CA LYS A 205 7.31 5.74 13.70
C LYS A 205 6.61 6.57 12.64
N ILE A 206 6.80 7.89 12.72
CA ILE A 206 6.26 8.86 11.78
C ILE A 206 7.41 9.48 11.00
N LEU A 207 7.28 9.54 9.68
CA LEU A 207 8.33 9.97 8.76
C LEU A 207 7.78 10.90 7.68
N THR A 208 8.71 11.61 7.02
CA THR A 208 8.43 12.44 5.85
C THR A 208 9.35 12.02 4.70
N LEU A 209 8.81 11.86 3.49
CA LEU A 209 9.60 11.72 2.26
C LEU A 209 9.39 12.96 1.41
N SER A 210 10.43 13.77 1.26
CA SER A 210 10.35 15.11 0.67
C SER A 210 10.84 15.16 -0.76
N LYS A 211 11.75 14.26 -1.16
CA LYS A 211 12.39 14.29 -2.48
C LYS A 211 11.55 13.59 -3.55
N ASN A 212 11.01 14.36 -4.48
CA ASN A 212 10.31 13.85 -5.66
C ASN A 212 11.32 13.56 -6.80
N PHE A 213 11.27 12.35 -7.36
CA PHE A 213 12.17 11.87 -8.42
C PHE A 213 11.59 11.97 -9.83
N ARG A 214 10.41 12.55 -10.02
CA ARG A 214 9.73 12.71 -11.32
C ARG A 214 10.29 13.83 -12.20
N GLY A 215 11.31 14.55 -11.72
CA GLY A 215 12.01 15.61 -12.48
C GLY A 215 11.52 17.03 -12.15
N GLU A 216 12.14 18.03 -12.80
CA GLU A 216 11.96 19.45 -12.48
C GLU A 216 10.51 19.95 -12.64
N LEU A 217 9.81 19.52 -13.70
CA LEU A 217 8.43 19.91 -13.95
C LEU A 217 7.49 19.48 -12.80
N ALA A 218 7.62 18.23 -12.35
CA ALA A 218 6.81 17.71 -11.26
C ALA A 218 7.15 18.41 -9.94
N ASN A 219 8.44 18.66 -9.68
CA ASN A 219 8.89 19.39 -8.50
C ASN A 219 8.33 20.82 -8.47
N TRP A 220 8.29 21.51 -9.61
CA TRP A 220 7.73 22.86 -9.72
C TRP A 220 6.22 22.86 -9.50
N ALA A 221 5.49 21.93 -10.11
CA ALA A 221 4.05 21.78 -9.91
C ALA A 221 3.69 21.50 -8.43
N ASP A 222 4.44 20.62 -7.76
CA ASP A 222 4.26 20.31 -6.33
C ASP A 222 4.55 21.48 -5.40
N SER A 223 5.28 22.51 -5.86
CA SER A 223 5.58 23.71 -5.06
C SER A 223 4.45 24.73 -5.05
N PHE A 224 3.46 24.57 -5.92
CA PHE A 224 2.32 25.48 -6.03
C PHE A 224 1.37 25.32 -4.84
N GLN A 225 1.35 26.32 -3.95
CA GLN A 225 0.36 26.43 -2.87
C GLN A 225 -0.83 27.23 -3.40
N GLY A 226 -1.86 26.51 -3.84
CA GLY A 226 -3.14 27.10 -4.27
C GLY A 226 -4.04 27.50 -3.11
#